data_AF-A0A0G3GHH8-F1
#
_entry.id   AF-A0A0G3GHH8-F1
#
_cell.length_a   1.000
_cell.length_b   1.000
_cell.length_c   1.000
_cell.angle_alpha   90.00
_cell.angle_beta   90.00
_cell.angle_gamma   90.00
#
_symmetry.space_group_name_H-M   'P 1'
#
loop_
_entity.id
_entity.type
_entity.pdbx_description
1 polymer ?
#
loop_
_entity_poly.entity_id
_entity_poly.type
_entity_poly.pdbx_seq_one_letter_code
_entity_poly.pdbx_strand_id
1 'polypeptide(L)'
;MSNFPFTVGDLKRQLEGLDPEELLEFQGGLTFNRIKRRGDDLQVLEFCEAQAFLDEKFKKKNSHVQAVFIKAEPLEDGQLMQEIDISIR
;
A
#
# COMPACT_ATOMS: atom_id res chain seq x y z
N MET A 1 6.73 -12.56 4.15
CA MET A 1 5.27 -12.39 4.05
C MET A 1 4.69 -12.69 5.41
N SER A 2 3.83 -11.83 5.96
CA SER A 2 3.14 -12.12 7.22
C SER A 2 2.25 -13.36 7.02
N ASN A 3 2.48 -14.39 7.84
CA ASN A 3 1.99 -15.76 7.67
C ASN A 3 0.55 -15.99 8.17
N PHE A 4 -0.28 -14.95 8.21
CA PHE A 4 -1.65 -15.06 8.74
C PHE A 4 -2.64 -14.91 7.60
N PRO A 5 -3.31 -16.00 7.16
CA PRO A 5 -4.35 -15.91 6.16
C PRO A 5 -5.48 -15.03 6.70
N PHE A 6 -5.88 -14.02 5.90
CA PHE A 6 -6.98 -13.12 6.20
C PHE A 6 -8.09 -13.37 5.17
N THR A 7 -9.26 -13.81 5.65
CA THR A 7 -10.38 -14.20 4.78
C THR A 7 -11.39 -13.07 4.63
N VAL A 8 -12.27 -13.18 3.63
CA VAL A 8 -13.44 -12.29 3.51
C VAL A 8 -14.34 -12.39 4.76
N GLY A 9 -14.38 -13.56 5.41
CA GLY A 9 -15.12 -13.75 6.65
C GLY A 9 -14.54 -12.96 7.83
N ASP A 10 -13.20 -12.86 7.92
CA ASP A 10 -12.53 -12.05 8.94
C ASP A 10 -12.86 -10.57 8.77
N LEU A 11 -12.80 -10.06 7.54
CA LEU A 11 -13.18 -8.67 7.23
C LEU A 11 -14.64 -8.41 7.61
N LYS A 12 -15.57 -9.29 7.23
CA LYS A 12 -17.00 -9.14 7.58
C LYS A 12 -17.21 -9.04 9.08
N ARG A 13 -16.53 -9.88 9.88
CA ARG A 13 -16.62 -9.84 11.35
C ARG A 13 -16.09 -8.53 11.94
N GLN A 14 -15.02 -7.96 11.36
CA GLN A 14 -14.49 -6.68 11.84
C GLN A 14 -15.44 -5.50 11.54
N LEU A 15 -16.23 -5.60 10.47
CA LEU A 15 -17.17 -4.55 10.05
C LEU A 15 -18.57 -4.68 10.68
N GLU A 16 -18.89 -5.82 11.31
CA GLU A 16 -20.26 -6.16 11.75
C GLU A 16 -20.90 -5.15 12.72
N GLY A 17 -20.09 -4.42 13.49
CA GLY A 17 -20.56 -3.42 14.45
C GLY A 17 -20.45 -1.96 14.01
N LEU A 18 -20.00 -1.71 12.78
CA LEU A 18 -19.82 -0.36 12.25
C LEU A 18 -21.07 0.11 11.50
N ASP A 19 -21.32 1.42 11.48
CA ASP A 19 -22.40 1.97 10.67
C ASP A 19 -22.03 1.83 9.19
N PRO A 20 -22.88 1.25 8.32
CA PRO A 20 -22.57 1.07 6.91
C PRO A 20 -22.27 2.37 6.14
N GLU A 21 -22.68 3.53 6.66
CA GLU A 21 -22.38 4.83 6.06
C GLU A 21 -21.07 5.45 6.59
N GLU A 22 -20.38 4.79 7.54
CA GLU A 22 -19.05 5.23 7.99
C GLU A 22 -17.99 5.06 6.90
N LEU A 23 -17.13 6.07 6.78
CA LEU A 23 -16.02 6.04 5.84
C LEU A 23 -14.89 5.15 6.37
N LEU A 24 -14.43 4.22 5.53
CA LEU A 24 -13.21 3.46 5.76
C LEU A 24 -12.02 4.18 5.12
N GLU A 25 -11.04 4.57 5.95
CA GLU A 25 -9.76 5.11 5.51
C GLU A 25 -8.67 4.02 5.54
N PHE A 26 -7.79 4.04 4.55
CA PHE A 26 -6.58 3.22 4.53
C PHE A 26 -5.36 4.08 4.87
N GLN A 27 -4.64 3.71 5.93
CA GLN A 27 -3.42 4.43 6.31
C GLN A 27 -2.33 4.30 5.23
N GLY A 28 -1.49 5.33 5.13
CA GLY A 28 -0.44 5.42 4.12
C GLY A 28 -0.86 6.19 2.86
N GLY A 29 -1.99 6.91 2.90
CA GLY A 29 -2.49 7.69 1.76
C GLY A 29 -2.97 6.81 0.61
N LEU A 30 -3.54 5.65 0.94
CA LEU A 30 -4.05 4.69 -0.02
C LEU A 30 -5.49 5.02 -0.40
N THR A 31 -5.74 5.05 -1.71
CA THR A 31 -7.07 5.27 -2.26
C THR A 31 -7.60 3.94 -2.76
N PHE A 32 -8.69 3.46 -2.17
CA PHE A 32 -9.34 2.24 -2.64
C PHE A 32 -9.78 2.41 -4.10
N ASN A 33 -9.44 1.42 -4.93
CA ASN A 33 -9.87 1.36 -6.32
C ASN A 33 -10.99 0.33 -6.48
N ARG A 34 -10.67 -0.96 -6.29
CA ARG A 34 -11.63 -2.06 -6.46
C ARG A 34 -11.18 -3.33 -5.76
N ILE A 35 -12.11 -4.27 -5.60
CA ILE A 35 -11.81 -5.67 -5.27
C ILE A 35 -11.88 -6.48 -6.56
N LYS A 36 -10.84 -7.26 -6.87
CA LYS A 36 -10.82 -8.19 -8.00
C LYS A 36 -10.56 -9.63 -7.57
N ARG A 37 -11.12 -10.58 -8.31
CA ARG A 37 -10.83 -12.00 -8.16
C ARG A 37 -9.51 -12.36 -8.86
N ARG A 38 -8.69 -13.20 -8.24
CA ARG A 38 -7.47 -13.78 -8.82
C ARG A 38 -7.51 -15.30 -8.62
N GLY A 39 -7.65 -16.06 -9.70
CA GLY A 39 -7.90 -17.51 -9.58
C GLY A 39 -9.25 -17.80 -8.94
N ASP A 40 -9.37 -18.97 -8.33
CA ASP A 40 -10.67 -19.48 -7.86
C ASP A 40 -11.05 -18.97 -6.46
N ASP A 41 -10.08 -18.67 -5.61
CA ASP A 41 -10.27 -18.47 -4.17
C ASP A 41 -9.67 -17.17 -3.59
N LEU A 42 -8.90 -16.41 -4.36
CA LEU A 42 -8.25 -15.18 -3.86
C LEU A 42 -8.98 -13.91 -4.31
N GLN A 43 -9.30 -13.04 -3.34
CA GLN A 43 -9.74 -11.67 -3.58
C GLN A 43 -8.59 -10.70 -3.31
N VAL A 44 -8.37 -9.75 -4.22
CA VAL A 44 -7.30 -8.76 -4.15
C VAL A 44 -7.92 -7.37 -4.06
N LEU A 45 -7.60 -6.63 -3.00
CA LEU A 45 -7.89 -5.20 -2.90
C LEU A 45 -6.84 -4.46 -3.72
N GLU A 46 -7.29 -3.69 -4.71
CA GLU A 46 -6.45 -2.80 -5.49
C GLU A 46 -6.61 -1.36 -4.99
N PHE A 47 -5.48 -0.66 -4.99
CA PHE A 47 -5.39 0.76 -4.68
C PHE A 47 -4.96 1.53 -5.93
N CYS A 48 -5.21 2.84 -5.95
CA CYS A 48 -4.85 3.69 -7.08
C CYS A 48 -3.34 3.96 -7.17
N GLU A 49 -2.61 3.81 -6.06
CA GLU A 49 -1.20 4.15 -5.93
C GLU A 49 -0.28 3.08 -6.54
N ALA A 50 0.81 3.53 -7.16
CA ALA A 50 1.83 2.63 -7.70
C ALA A 50 2.66 2.01 -6.57
N GLN A 51 2.78 0.68 -6.58
CA GLN A 51 3.65 -0.05 -5.65
C GLN A 51 5.06 -0.12 -6.22
N ALA A 52 6.06 0.33 -5.46
CA ALA A 52 7.46 0.10 -5.80
C ALA A 52 8.01 -1.12 -5.06
N PHE A 53 8.71 -1.97 -5.80
CA PHE A 53 9.45 -3.07 -5.20
C PHE A 53 10.63 -2.53 -4.41
N LEU A 54 10.75 -2.92 -3.15
CA LEU A 54 11.87 -2.53 -2.31
C LEU A 54 13.13 -3.30 -2.73
N ASP A 55 14.25 -2.60 -2.87
CA ASP A 55 15.53 -3.26 -3.09
C ASP A 55 16.00 -4.01 -1.83
N GLU A 56 16.91 -4.98 -2.02
CA GLU A 56 17.37 -5.85 -0.94
C GLU A 56 18.17 -5.12 0.15
N LYS A 57 18.82 -4.00 -0.19
CA LYS A 57 19.59 -3.19 0.77
C LYS A 57 18.63 -2.42 1.69
N PHE A 58 17.55 -1.88 1.14
CA PHE A 58 16.49 -1.20 1.90
C PHE A 58 15.73 -2.19 2.78
N LYS A 59 15.33 -3.36 2.25
CA LYS A 59 14.67 -4.42 3.03
C LYS A 59 15.49 -4.89 4.23
N LYS A 60 16.81 -5.04 4.07
CA LYS A 60 17.70 -5.43 5.17
C LYS A 60 17.73 -4.42 6.30
N LYS A 61 17.67 -3.12 5.99
CA LYS A 61 17.64 -2.04 6.99
C LYS A 61 16.26 -1.82 7.58
N ASN A 62 15.21 -2.09 6.80
CA ASN A 62 13.82 -1.83 7.14
C ASN A 62 12.98 -3.10 6.98
N SER A 63 13.30 -4.13 7.75
CA SER A 63 12.66 -5.46 7.64
C SER A 63 11.16 -5.46 7.93
N HIS A 64 10.67 -4.41 8.58
CA HIS A 64 9.26 -4.17 8.86
C HIS A 64 8.49 -3.59 7.65
N VAL A 65 9.20 -3.11 6.61
CA VAL A 65 8.59 -2.50 5.42
C VAL A 65 8.58 -3.53 4.29
N GLN A 66 7.38 -3.91 3.83
CA GLN A 66 7.20 -4.93 2.79
C GLN A 66 7.08 -4.33 1.38
N ALA A 67 6.49 -3.14 1.27
CA ALA A 67 6.35 -2.37 0.04
C ALA A 67 6.27 -0.87 0.40
N VAL A 68 6.53 -0.01 -0.58
CA VAL A 68 6.25 1.43 -0.48
C VAL A 68 5.33 1.85 -1.61
N PHE A 69 4.43 2.78 -1.30
CA PHE A 69 3.52 3.37 -2.27
C PHE A 69 4.13 4.68 -2.73
N ILE A 70 4.27 4.82 -4.05
CA ILE A 70 4.65 6.08 -4.66
C ILE A 70 3.35 6.77 -5.05
N LYS A 71 3.09 7.95 -4.47
CA LYS A 71 2.05 8.84 -5.00
C LYS A 71 2.48 9.21 -6.41
N ALA A 72 1.66 8.83 -7.39
CA ALA A 72 1.86 9.26 -8.76
C ALA A 72 1.43 10.73 -8.83
N GLU A 73 2.31 11.65 -8.46
CA GLU A 73 2.16 13.03 -8.87
C GLU A 73 2.50 13.10 -10.38
N PRO A 74 1.69 13.79 -11.20
CA PRO A 74 2.14 14.12 -12.54
C PRO A 74 3.40 14.98 -12.38
N LEU A 75 4.54 14.47 -12.84
CA LEU A 75 5.74 15.29 -12.96
C LEU A 75 5.43 16.39 -13.97
N GLU A 76 5.46 17.65 -13.52
CA GLU A 76 5.49 18.77 -14.47
C GLU A 76 6.85 18.76 -15.19
N ASP A 77 6.84 19.04 -16.50
CA ASP A 77 8.06 19.09 -17.30
C ASP A 77 9.08 20.07 -16.66
N GLY A 78 10.20 19.53 -16.19
CA GLY A 78 11.30 20.30 -15.59
C GLY A 78 11.35 20.32 -14.06
N GLN A 79 10.50 19.55 -13.36
CA GLN A 79 10.55 19.51 -11.90
C GLN A 79 11.77 18.72 -11.39
N LEU A 80 12.74 19.43 -10.79
CA LEU A 80 13.88 18.83 -10.10
C LEU A 80 13.40 18.07 -8.86
N MET A 81 13.53 16.75 -8.90
CA MET A 81 13.41 15.87 -7.73
C MET A 81 14.55 16.20 -6.77
N GLN A 82 14.26 17.07 -5.79
CA GLN A 82 15.07 17.47 -4.64
C GLN A 82 16.55 17.01 -4.65
N GLU A 83 17.47 17.97 -4.73
CA GLU A 83 18.90 17.72 -4.62
C GLU A 83 19.25 17.28 -3.17
N ILE A 84 19.71 16.02 -3.01
CA ILE A 84 20.14 15.48 -1.73
C ILE A 84 21.66 15.72 -1.61
N ASP A 85 22.05 16.61 -0.69
CA ASP A 85 23.46 16.80 -0.32
C ASP A 85 23.95 15.61 0.52
N ILE A 86 24.89 14.84 -0.05
CA ILE A 86 25.51 13.68 0.60
C ILE A 86 26.87 14.09 1.18
N SER A 87 26.85 14.99 2.17
CA SER A 87 28.04 15.29 2.96
C SER A 87 28.29 14.17 3.99
N ILE A 88 29.23 13.27 3.68
CA ILE A 88 29.68 12.19 4.57
C ILE A 88 30.62 12.78 5.64
N ARG A 89 30.29 12.61 6.93
CA ARG A 89 31.21 12.77 8.07
C ARG A 89 31.39 11.44 8.78
#